data_AF-A0A0B0PLF2-F1
#
_entry.id   AF-A0A0B0PLF2-F1
#
_cell.length_a   1.000
_cell.length_b   1.000
_cell.length_c   1.000
_cell.angle_alpha   90.00
_cell.angle_beta   90.00
_cell.angle_gamma   90.00
#
_symmetry.space_group_name_H-M   'P 1'
#
loop_
_entity.id
_entity.type
_entity.pdbx_description
1 polymer ?
#
loop_
_entity_poly.entity_id
_entity_poly.type
_entity_poly.pdbx_seq_one_letter_code
_entity_poly.pdbx_strand_id
1 'polypeptide(L)'
;MSAALGYQQNCWGALKYVNDTKLVVDTMLFLDSLVHHSSNALSMMVAYDNYGEDTTLWTPPKTERDGFYEKGSGGKLELRFNGGFPLNLKVDVTVCKNHRKCYKTVQEAVDAAPNNKKGRDQYVIKIRKGVYEETVRVPFEKKNVVFLGEGMGKTIITGALNVHQPGMNTYNSATVGVLGDGFMASGLTIRNTAGSDAHQAVAFRSDSDHSVIENCEFLGNQDTLYAQSLRQFYKNCRIQGNVDFIFGNSASVFQDCEILVGPRQTNPESSENNAVTAHGRTDPAQSTGLVFLNCVINGTEEYMRYYKKNPEVHKNYLGRPWKEYSRTIFINCKMEKIISPDGWMPWSGDVGLKTVFYGEFRNSGPGSDVSKRVPWSTQIPSQHVPTYSVQNFIQGDQWIPKSH
;
A
#
# COMPACT_ATOMS: atom_id res chain seq x y z
N MET A 1 10.07 5.87 13.31
CA MET A 1 11.29 5.05 13.15
C MET A 1 11.17 3.96 12.10
N SER A 2 10.09 3.17 12.04
CA SER A 2 9.94 2.09 11.04
C SER A 2 10.12 2.54 9.59
N ALA A 3 9.59 3.72 9.21
CA ALA A 3 9.78 4.28 7.88
C ALA A 3 11.25 4.65 7.58
N ALA A 4 12.00 5.17 8.57
CA ALA A 4 13.42 5.50 8.40
C ALA A 4 14.25 4.27 8.04
N LEU A 5 13.99 3.14 8.71
CA LEU A 5 14.61 1.86 8.38
C LEU A 5 14.31 1.43 6.94
N GLY A 6 13.03 1.54 6.53
CA GLY A 6 12.61 1.24 5.15
C GLY A 6 13.27 2.15 4.10
N TYR A 7 13.41 3.45 4.39
CA TYR A 7 14.11 4.39 3.49
C TYR A 7 15.58 4.06 3.35
N GLN A 8 16.28 3.76 4.45
CA GLN A 8 17.70 3.38 4.42
C GLN A 8 17.92 2.11 3.59
N GLN A 9 17.07 1.10 3.76
CA GLN A 9 17.13 -0.14 2.97
C GLN A 9 16.82 0.08 1.50
N ASN A 10 15.86 0.95 1.17
CA ASN A 10 15.55 1.30 -0.21
C ASN A 10 16.73 2.03 -0.87
N CYS A 11 17.35 3.00 -0.18
CA CYS A 11 18.56 3.68 -0.65
C CYS A 11 19.70 2.69 -0.87
N TRP A 12 19.93 1.80 0.09
CA TRP A 12 20.95 0.74 -0.01
C TRP A 12 20.69 -0.19 -1.20
N GLY A 13 19.43 -0.59 -1.40
CA GLY A 13 19.02 -1.44 -2.52
C GLY A 13 19.18 -0.76 -3.88
N ALA A 14 18.89 0.54 -3.97
CA ALA A 14 19.04 1.32 -5.19
C ALA A 14 20.52 1.44 -5.63
N LEU A 15 21.45 1.55 -4.68
CA LEU A 15 22.88 1.67 -4.97
C LEU A 15 23.47 0.45 -5.70
N LYS A 16 22.87 -0.75 -5.53
CA LYS A 16 23.28 -1.97 -6.25
C LYS A 16 23.20 -1.86 -7.77
N TYR A 17 22.41 -0.92 -8.28
CA TYR A 17 22.19 -0.74 -9.71
C TYR A 17 22.94 0.47 -10.27
N VAL A 18 23.76 1.14 -9.45
CA VAL A 18 24.51 2.33 -9.87
C VAL A 18 25.81 1.93 -10.57
N ASN A 19 26.76 1.34 -9.83
CA ASN A 19 28.01 0.75 -10.32
C ASN A 19 28.80 0.09 -9.16
N ASP A 20 29.90 -0.58 -9.48
CA ASP A 20 30.75 -1.29 -8.52
C ASP A 20 31.96 -0.47 -8.04
N THR A 21 31.88 0.86 -8.09
CA THR A 21 33.00 1.70 -7.62
C THR A 21 33.17 1.58 -6.10
N LYS A 22 34.41 1.77 -5.62
CA LYS A 22 34.71 1.78 -4.18
C LYS A 22 33.81 2.74 -3.39
N LEU A 23 33.50 3.91 -3.95
CA LEU A 23 32.61 4.88 -3.30
C LEU A 23 31.20 4.31 -3.08
N VAL A 24 30.64 3.61 -4.06
CA VAL A 24 29.31 2.97 -3.93
C VAL A 24 29.35 1.87 -2.88
N VAL A 25 30.37 1.01 -2.91
CA VAL A 25 30.56 -0.06 -1.91
C VAL A 25 30.69 0.51 -0.50
N ASP A 26 31.56 1.51 -0.30
CA ASP A 26 31.77 2.16 1.00
C ASP A 26 30.48 2.84 1.50
N THR A 27 29.71 3.46 0.59
CA THR A 27 28.41 4.07 0.92
C THR A 27 27.37 3.02 1.32
N MET A 28 27.34 1.87 0.63
CA MET A 28 26.46 0.75 0.98
C MET A 28 26.81 0.16 2.36
N LEU A 29 28.09 0.00 2.68
CA LEU A 29 28.53 -0.46 4.01
C LEU A 29 28.14 0.55 5.12
N PHE A 30 28.26 1.84 4.84
CA PHE A 30 27.82 2.88 5.77
C PHE A 30 26.29 2.83 6.00
N LEU A 31 25.50 2.71 4.93
CA LEU A 31 24.05 2.57 5.05
C LEU A 31 23.65 1.29 5.80
N ASP A 32 24.37 0.19 5.60
CA ASP A 32 24.14 -1.06 6.33
C ASP A 32 24.34 -0.87 7.84
N SER A 33 25.40 -0.16 8.25
CA SER A 33 25.61 0.23 9.65
C SER A 33 24.46 1.09 10.20
N LEU A 34 23.97 2.07 9.42
CA LEU A 34 22.83 2.90 9.83
C LEU A 34 21.53 2.10 9.97
N VAL A 35 21.31 1.10 9.12
CA VAL A 35 20.16 0.17 9.21
C VAL A 35 20.21 -0.58 10.54
N HIS A 36 21.37 -1.10 10.93
CA HIS A 36 21.54 -1.79 12.23
C HIS A 36 21.27 -0.87 13.42
N HIS A 37 21.81 0.36 13.40
CA HIS A 37 21.53 1.33 14.46
C HIS A 37 20.04 1.69 14.56
N SER A 38 19.37 1.87 13.42
CA SER A 38 17.95 2.21 13.37
C SER A 38 17.06 1.04 13.82
N SER A 39 17.44 -0.20 13.49
CA SER A 39 16.81 -1.44 13.96
C SER A 39 16.94 -1.60 15.49
N ASN A 40 18.14 -1.39 16.04
CA ASN A 40 18.37 -1.45 17.48
C ASN A 40 17.55 -0.38 18.22
N ALA A 41 17.58 0.87 17.74
CA ALA A 41 16.80 1.95 18.33
C ALA A 41 15.29 1.65 18.28
N LEU A 42 14.79 1.14 17.16
CA LEU A 42 13.39 0.73 17.02
C LEU A 42 13.04 -0.40 18.00
N SER A 43 13.92 -1.39 18.16
CA SER A 43 13.72 -2.49 19.11
C SER A 43 13.68 -2.00 20.56
N MET A 44 14.54 -1.06 20.93
CA MET A 44 14.54 -0.43 22.26
C MET A 44 13.24 0.37 22.50
N MET A 45 12.74 1.09 21.50
CA MET A 45 11.45 1.79 21.61
C MET A 45 10.30 0.80 21.83
N VAL A 46 10.26 -0.30 21.08
CA VAL A 46 9.24 -1.36 21.26
C VAL A 46 9.35 -2.03 22.62
N ALA A 47 10.56 -2.24 23.13
CA ALA A 47 10.77 -2.80 24.47
C ALA A 47 10.28 -1.84 25.56
N TYR A 48 10.59 -0.54 25.43
CA TYR A 48 10.08 0.50 26.31
C TYR A 48 8.55 0.57 26.31
N ASP A 49 7.91 0.54 25.14
CA ASP A 49 6.45 0.57 25.01
C ASP A 49 5.78 -0.65 25.68
N ASN A 50 6.44 -1.81 25.67
CA ASN A 50 5.90 -3.06 26.21
C ASN A 50 6.19 -3.26 27.71
N TYR A 51 7.35 -2.85 28.18
CA TYR A 51 7.88 -3.19 29.51
C TYR A 51 8.23 -1.97 30.39
N GLY A 52 8.16 -0.76 29.85
CA GLY A 52 8.48 0.48 30.56
C GLY A 52 9.98 0.69 30.80
N GLU A 53 10.31 1.42 31.86
CA GLU A 53 11.68 1.83 32.21
C GLU A 53 12.56 0.69 32.76
N ASP A 54 11.96 -0.42 33.20
CA ASP A 54 12.72 -1.56 33.71
C ASP A 54 13.38 -2.33 32.57
N THR A 55 14.62 -1.95 32.26
CA THR A 55 15.43 -2.55 31.20
C THR A 55 15.76 -4.02 31.43
N THR A 56 15.59 -4.55 32.65
CA THR A 56 15.80 -5.97 32.92
C THR A 56 14.72 -6.86 32.30
N LEU A 57 13.56 -6.29 31.97
CA LEU A 57 12.44 -6.96 31.30
C LEU A 57 12.52 -6.86 29.77
N TRP A 58 13.45 -6.07 29.23
CA TRP A 58 13.53 -5.84 27.80
C TRP A 58 13.99 -7.11 27.07
N THR A 59 13.21 -7.52 26.07
CA THR A 59 13.51 -8.67 25.21
C THR A 59 13.59 -8.23 23.75
N PRO A 60 14.20 -9.04 22.87
CA PRO A 60 14.04 -8.84 21.44
C PRO A 60 12.56 -8.71 21.04
N PRO A 61 12.25 -7.93 19.99
CA PRO A 61 10.88 -7.74 19.50
C PRO A 61 10.23 -9.08 19.17
N LYS A 62 9.00 -9.26 19.63
CA LYS A 62 8.17 -10.43 19.33
C LYS A 62 7.15 -10.07 18.27
N THR A 63 6.80 -11.05 17.45
CA THR A 63 5.79 -10.95 16.40
C THR A 63 4.59 -11.82 16.73
N GLU A 64 3.58 -11.79 15.87
CA GLU A 64 2.44 -12.68 15.96
C GLU A 64 2.80 -14.16 15.89
N ARG A 65 3.92 -14.49 15.21
CA ARG A 65 4.48 -15.85 15.17
C ARG A 65 5.02 -16.32 16.51
N ASP A 66 5.35 -15.39 17.39
CA ASP A 66 5.77 -15.63 18.78
C ASP A 66 4.60 -15.56 19.77
N GLY A 67 3.36 -15.43 19.27
CA GLY A 67 2.16 -15.25 20.08
C GLY A 67 1.95 -13.82 20.60
N PHE A 68 2.73 -12.85 20.13
CA PHE A 68 2.59 -11.46 20.51
C PHE A 68 1.63 -10.72 19.57
N TYR A 69 0.56 -10.16 20.12
CA TYR A 69 -0.38 -9.28 19.42
C TYR A 69 -0.42 -7.94 20.16
N GLU A 70 -0.30 -6.83 19.42
CA GLU A 70 -0.36 -5.49 20.02
C GLU A 70 -1.70 -5.30 20.75
N LYS A 71 -1.61 -4.73 21.97
CA LYS A 71 -2.77 -4.48 22.82
C LYS A 71 -3.66 -3.43 22.16
N GLY A 72 -4.92 -3.78 21.90
CA GLY A 72 -5.91 -2.82 21.44
C GLY A 72 -6.37 -1.88 22.54
N SER A 73 -6.81 -0.67 22.15
CA SER A 73 -7.60 0.19 23.02
C SER A 73 -8.91 -0.53 23.40
N GLY A 74 -9.22 -0.61 24.71
CA GLY A 74 -10.29 -1.45 25.28
C GLY A 74 -11.74 -1.04 24.95
N GLY A 75 -12.04 -0.61 23.73
CA GLY A 75 -13.38 -0.26 23.25
C GLY A 75 -14.14 -1.43 22.61
N LYS A 76 -15.46 -1.27 22.43
CA LYS A 76 -16.26 -2.20 21.60
C LYS A 76 -15.66 -2.28 20.20
N LEU A 77 -15.38 -3.50 19.75
CA LEU A 77 -14.85 -3.78 18.42
C LEU A 77 -15.86 -3.31 17.34
N GLU A 78 -15.53 -2.23 16.64
CA GLU A 78 -16.16 -1.88 15.37
C GLU A 78 -15.21 -2.28 14.23
N LEU A 79 -15.51 -3.40 13.57
CA LEU A 79 -14.76 -3.87 12.38
C LEU A 79 -14.92 -2.96 11.16
N ARG A 80 -15.77 -1.95 11.25
CA ARG A 80 -16.00 -0.95 10.23
C ARG A 80 -15.80 0.43 10.84
N PHE A 81 -14.77 1.13 10.37
CA PHE A 81 -14.48 2.49 10.79
C PHE A 81 -15.33 3.48 10.01
N ASN A 82 -15.98 4.39 10.72
CA ASN A 82 -16.91 5.37 10.14
C ASN A 82 -16.25 6.69 9.72
N GLY A 83 -14.96 6.92 10.00
CA GLY A 83 -14.24 8.08 9.48
C GLY A 83 -13.87 7.95 7.99
N GLY A 84 -13.35 9.02 7.42
CA GLY A 84 -12.96 9.05 6.01
C GLY A 84 -12.56 10.45 5.52
N PHE A 85 -12.70 10.64 4.21
CA PHE A 85 -12.49 11.90 3.52
C PHE A 85 -13.57 12.91 3.92
N PRO A 86 -13.20 14.14 4.28
CA PRO A 86 -14.13 15.15 4.75
C PRO A 86 -15.05 15.65 3.63
N LEU A 87 -16.34 15.84 3.95
CA LEU A 87 -17.32 16.44 3.06
C LEU A 87 -17.22 17.97 3.06
N ASN A 88 -17.72 18.61 2.00
CA ASN A 88 -17.88 20.07 1.91
C ASN A 88 -16.59 20.90 2.07
N LEU A 89 -15.47 20.38 1.55
CA LEU A 89 -14.21 21.12 1.53
C LEU A 89 -14.30 22.42 0.73
N LYS A 90 -13.75 23.50 1.31
CA LYS A 90 -13.55 24.77 0.60
C LYS A 90 -12.43 24.60 -0.42
N VAL A 91 -12.74 24.78 -1.69
CA VAL A 91 -11.77 24.68 -2.80
C VAL A 91 -10.85 25.90 -2.79
N ASP A 92 -9.54 25.68 -2.77
CA ASP A 92 -8.54 26.74 -2.91
C ASP A 92 -8.25 27.05 -4.38
N VAL A 93 -8.05 26.00 -5.18
CA VAL A 93 -7.72 26.12 -6.61
C VAL A 93 -8.41 25.06 -7.45
N THR A 94 -8.58 25.35 -8.74
CA THR A 94 -9.20 24.42 -9.70
C THR A 94 -8.26 24.13 -10.86
N VAL A 95 -8.18 22.87 -11.26
CA VAL A 95 -7.49 22.39 -12.45
C VAL A 95 -8.51 22.08 -13.54
N CYS A 96 -8.35 22.67 -14.73
CA CYS A 96 -9.24 22.41 -15.86
C CYS A 96 -8.60 22.76 -17.22
N LYS A 97 -8.83 21.91 -18.25
CA LYS A 97 -8.19 22.08 -19.58
C LYS A 97 -8.61 23.39 -20.29
N ASN A 98 -9.90 23.75 -20.26
CA ASN A 98 -10.47 24.74 -21.19
C ASN A 98 -11.01 26.03 -20.55
N HIS A 99 -10.40 26.53 -19.47
CA HIS A 99 -10.83 27.81 -18.86
C HIS A 99 -9.64 28.72 -18.53
N ARG A 100 -9.85 30.05 -18.57
CA ARG A 100 -8.82 31.08 -18.28
C ARG A 100 -8.52 31.25 -16.79
N LYS A 101 -9.38 30.76 -15.89
CA LYS A 101 -9.28 30.93 -14.43
C LYS A 101 -8.95 29.63 -13.67
N CYS A 102 -8.34 28.65 -14.34
CA CYS A 102 -7.89 27.38 -13.74
C CYS A 102 -6.41 27.15 -14.07
N TYR A 103 -5.73 26.37 -13.23
CA TYR A 103 -4.48 25.69 -13.61
C TYR A 103 -4.74 24.69 -14.75
N LYS A 104 -3.75 24.48 -15.61
CA LYS A 104 -3.87 23.57 -16.76
C LYS A 104 -3.51 22.14 -16.41
N THR A 105 -2.56 21.97 -15.50
CA THR A 105 -2.09 20.67 -15.02
C THR A 105 -2.32 20.54 -13.51
N VAL A 106 -2.30 19.31 -13.03
CA VAL A 106 -2.36 19.00 -11.59
C VAL A 106 -1.06 19.41 -10.92
N GLN A 107 0.10 19.19 -11.57
CA GLN A 107 1.40 19.60 -11.02
C GLN A 107 1.48 21.11 -10.77
N GLU A 108 1.01 21.96 -11.68
CA GLU A 108 1.00 23.42 -11.48
C GLU A 108 0.21 23.83 -10.22
N ALA A 109 -0.92 23.15 -9.97
CA ALA A 109 -1.73 23.41 -8.77
C ALA A 109 -1.04 22.91 -7.49
N VAL A 110 -0.29 21.80 -7.56
CA VAL A 110 0.55 21.33 -6.44
C VAL A 110 1.69 22.31 -6.16
N ASP A 111 2.36 22.80 -7.19
CA ASP A 111 3.48 23.73 -7.06
C ASP A 111 3.04 25.05 -6.43
N ALA A 112 1.80 25.49 -6.70
CA ALA A 112 1.18 26.67 -6.11
C ALA A 112 0.75 26.50 -4.65
N ALA A 113 0.68 25.28 -4.11
CA ALA A 113 0.38 25.05 -2.70
C ALA A 113 1.49 25.62 -1.80
N PRO A 114 1.19 26.22 -0.64
CA PRO A 114 2.22 26.77 0.24
C PRO A 114 3.09 25.66 0.85
N ASN A 115 4.39 25.92 0.96
CA ASN A 115 5.33 25.01 1.61
C ASN A 115 5.19 25.07 3.14
N ASN A 116 5.25 23.92 3.80
CA ASN A 116 5.30 23.75 5.25
C ASN A 116 4.21 24.53 6.00
N LYS A 117 2.98 24.52 5.45
CA LYS A 117 1.82 25.18 6.08
C LYS A 117 1.67 24.63 7.50
N LYS A 118 1.67 25.52 8.49
CA LYS A 118 1.50 25.15 9.91
C LYS A 118 0.05 24.78 10.18
N GLY A 119 -0.17 23.80 11.05
CA GLY A 119 -1.51 23.37 11.47
C GLY A 119 -2.13 22.32 10.55
N ARG A 120 -3.45 22.19 10.61
CA ARG A 120 -4.25 21.18 9.89
C ARG A 120 -5.00 21.76 8.69
N ASP A 121 -4.67 22.98 8.29
CA ASP A 121 -5.32 23.63 7.15
C ASP A 121 -4.96 22.89 5.87
N GLN A 122 -5.99 22.47 5.15
CA GLN A 122 -5.86 21.80 3.88
C GLN A 122 -5.56 22.80 2.75
N TYR A 123 -4.99 22.30 1.66
CA TYR A 123 -4.92 22.98 0.37
C TYR A 123 -5.65 22.15 -0.68
N VAL A 124 -6.86 22.56 -1.03
CA VAL A 124 -7.82 21.76 -1.78
C VAL A 124 -7.74 22.09 -3.27
N ILE A 125 -7.23 21.13 -4.03
CA ILE A 125 -7.11 21.17 -5.49
C ILE A 125 -8.31 20.43 -6.08
N LYS A 126 -9.28 21.17 -6.61
CA LYS A 126 -10.39 20.58 -7.37
C LYS A 126 -9.95 20.25 -8.78
N ILE A 127 -9.97 18.98 -9.16
CA ILE A 127 -9.56 18.52 -10.48
C ILE A 127 -10.81 18.15 -11.29
N ARG A 128 -11.16 18.99 -12.27
CA ARG A 128 -12.35 18.77 -13.10
C ARG A 128 -12.25 17.47 -13.89
N LYS A 129 -13.38 16.96 -14.36
CA LYS A 129 -13.42 15.81 -15.27
C LYS A 129 -12.52 16.03 -16.49
N GLY A 130 -11.81 14.98 -16.88
CA GLY A 130 -10.82 15.02 -17.95
C GLY A 130 -9.71 13.99 -17.73
N VAL A 131 -8.93 13.75 -18.77
CA VAL A 131 -7.72 12.91 -18.74
C VAL A 131 -6.49 13.81 -18.69
N TYR A 132 -5.73 13.75 -17.61
CA TYR A 132 -4.54 14.53 -17.35
C TYR A 132 -3.33 13.61 -17.52
N GLU A 133 -2.65 13.75 -18.66
CA GLU A 133 -1.45 12.97 -18.98
C GLU A 133 -0.23 13.70 -18.46
N GLU A 134 0.14 13.39 -17.23
CA GLU A 134 1.21 14.05 -16.50
C GLU A 134 1.73 13.16 -15.37
N THR A 135 2.98 13.41 -14.98
CA THR A 135 3.58 12.81 -13.79
C THR A 135 3.50 13.83 -12.67
N VAL A 136 2.79 13.48 -11.59
CA VAL A 136 2.55 14.40 -10.46
C VAL A 136 3.41 14.00 -9.26
N ARG A 137 4.04 14.99 -8.63
CA ARG A 137 4.84 14.84 -7.41
C ARG A 137 4.31 15.83 -6.38
N VAL A 138 3.91 15.31 -5.22
CA VAL A 138 3.59 16.10 -4.02
C VAL A 138 4.79 15.98 -3.09
N PRO A 139 5.76 16.92 -3.14
CA PRO A 139 6.99 16.81 -2.38
C PRO A 139 6.76 16.99 -0.88
N PHE A 140 7.78 16.66 -0.08
CA PHE A 140 7.71 16.55 1.38
C PHE A 140 7.21 17.83 2.07
N GLU A 141 7.56 18.99 1.53
CA GLU A 141 7.15 20.30 2.03
C GLU A 141 5.68 20.64 1.75
N LYS A 142 5.01 19.94 0.83
CA LYS A 142 3.60 20.20 0.47
C LYS A 142 2.64 19.38 1.34
N LYS A 143 2.52 19.76 2.60
CA LYS A 143 1.65 19.09 3.58
C LYS A 143 0.17 19.43 3.39
N ASN A 144 -0.71 18.52 3.80
CA ASN A 144 -2.17 18.64 3.78
C ASN A 144 -2.77 18.99 2.39
N VAL A 145 -2.11 18.57 1.31
CA VAL A 145 -2.64 18.71 -0.05
C VAL A 145 -3.80 17.75 -0.25
N VAL A 146 -4.91 18.25 -0.82
CA VAL A 146 -6.11 17.47 -1.08
C VAL A 146 -6.42 17.45 -2.57
N PHE A 147 -6.51 16.27 -3.16
CA PHE A 147 -7.01 16.08 -4.54
C PHE A 147 -8.49 15.74 -4.50
N LEU A 148 -9.32 16.63 -5.06
CA LEU A 148 -10.77 16.43 -5.15
C LEU A 148 -11.20 16.36 -6.61
N GLY A 149 -11.40 15.15 -7.11
CA GLY A 149 -11.89 14.90 -8.47
C GLY A 149 -13.42 14.97 -8.57
N GLU A 150 -13.94 14.90 -9.81
CA GLU A 150 -15.39 14.90 -10.11
C GLU A 150 -15.99 13.49 -10.28
N GLY A 151 -15.22 12.45 -9.93
CA GLY A 151 -15.63 11.05 -9.86
C GLY A 151 -14.60 10.07 -10.46
N MET A 152 -14.54 8.86 -9.90
CA MET A 152 -13.81 7.73 -10.49
C MET A 152 -14.24 7.52 -11.95
N GLY A 153 -13.29 7.27 -12.84
CA GLY A 153 -13.50 7.14 -14.29
C GLY A 153 -13.82 8.46 -15.02
N LYS A 154 -13.99 9.59 -14.32
CA LYS A 154 -14.29 10.91 -14.92
C LYS A 154 -13.10 11.86 -14.83
N THR A 155 -12.44 11.93 -13.68
CA THR A 155 -11.19 12.65 -13.49
C THR A 155 -10.06 11.63 -13.44
N ILE A 156 -9.18 11.63 -14.44
CA ILE A 156 -8.14 10.60 -14.61
C ILE A 156 -6.77 11.27 -14.70
N ILE A 157 -5.83 10.89 -13.85
CA ILE A 157 -4.40 11.20 -13.99
C ILE A 157 -3.71 9.96 -14.53
N THR A 158 -2.98 10.10 -15.65
CA THR A 158 -2.44 8.97 -16.41
C THR A 158 -0.97 9.17 -16.76
N GLY A 159 -0.20 8.09 -16.70
CA GLY A 159 1.19 8.01 -17.13
C GLY A 159 1.53 6.62 -17.67
N ALA A 160 2.77 6.42 -18.13
CA ALA A 160 3.23 5.15 -18.70
C ALA A 160 4.70 4.83 -18.38
N LEU A 161 5.26 5.46 -17.32
CA LEU A 161 6.65 5.22 -16.92
C LEU A 161 6.79 3.80 -16.36
N ASN A 162 7.92 3.15 -16.66
CA ASN A 162 8.20 1.77 -16.25
C ASN A 162 9.72 1.49 -16.20
N VAL A 163 10.11 0.41 -15.52
CA VAL A 163 11.53 0.10 -15.24
C VAL A 163 12.39 -0.21 -16.47
N HIS A 164 11.80 -0.55 -17.62
CA HIS A 164 12.59 -0.78 -18.85
C HIS A 164 13.05 0.53 -19.51
N GLN A 165 12.52 1.67 -19.09
CA GLN A 165 12.97 2.98 -19.57
C GLN A 165 14.32 3.36 -18.94
N PRO A 166 15.25 3.99 -19.71
CA PRO A 166 16.55 4.38 -19.20
C PRO A 166 16.48 5.25 -17.93
N GLY A 167 17.21 4.85 -16.88
CA GLY A 167 17.26 5.58 -15.61
C GLY A 167 16.00 5.47 -14.75
N MET A 168 15.02 4.65 -15.16
CA MET A 168 13.78 4.45 -14.42
C MET A 168 13.94 3.31 -13.39
N ASN A 169 13.27 3.48 -12.26
CA ASN A 169 13.12 2.43 -11.25
C ASN A 169 11.65 2.39 -10.79
N THR A 170 11.27 1.36 -10.05
CA THR A 170 9.89 1.20 -9.55
C THR A 170 9.41 2.45 -8.81
N TYR A 171 10.23 3.03 -7.93
CA TYR A 171 9.88 4.21 -7.13
C TYR A 171 9.55 5.44 -7.99
N ASN A 172 10.36 5.68 -9.03
CA ASN A 172 10.23 6.81 -9.94
C ASN A 172 9.17 6.60 -11.03
N SER A 173 8.75 5.35 -11.29
CA SER A 173 7.72 5.02 -12.28
C SER A 173 6.31 5.48 -11.92
N ALA A 174 6.09 5.91 -10.66
CA ALA A 174 4.78 6.34 -10.17
C ALA A 174 4.19 7.46 -11.03
N THR A 175 2.96 7.29 -11.52
CA THR A 175 2.23 8.37 -12.20
C THR A 175 1.95 9.51 -11.22
N VAL A 176 1.50 9.20 -10.01
CA VAL A 176 1.40 10.14 -8.89
C VAL A 176 2.21 9.63 -7.72
N GLY A 177 3.15 10.45 -7.22
CA GLY A 177 3.99 10.14 -6.07
C GLY A 177 3.84 11.20 -4.98
N VAL A 178 3.56 10.77 -3.75
CA VAL A 178 3.24 11.66 -2.63
C VAL A 178 4.22 11.44 -1.49
N LEU A 179 4.87 12.51 -1.02
CA LEU A 179 5.73 12.55 0.16
C LEU A 179 5.20 13.48 1.26
N GLY A 180 4.40 14.50 0.91
CA GLY A 180 3.90 15.48 1.88
C GLY A 180 2.80 14.91 2.78
N ASP A 181 3.03 14.92 4.10
CA ASP A 181 2.11 14.38 5.12
C ASP A 181 0.69 14.96 5.05
N GLY A 182 -0.30 14.17 5.47
CA GLY A 182 -1.71 14.56 5.53
C GLY A 182 -2.40 14.63 4.17
N PHE A 183 -1.81 14.00 3.14
CA PHE A 183 -2.39 13.97 1.81
C PHE A 183 -3.77 13.30 1.82
N MET A 184 -4.72 13.89 1.08
CA MET A 184 -6.02 13.26 0.87
C MET A 184 -6.40 13.23 -0.60
N ALA A 185 -7.12 12.21 -1.02
CA ALA A 185 -7.64 12.10 -2.38
C ALA A 185 -9.05 11.51 -2.39
N SER A 186 -9.95 12.12 -3.17
CA SER A 186 -11.25 11.52 -3.44
C SER A 186 -11.79 11.82 -4.84
N GLY A 187 -12.46 10.83 -5.43
CA GLY A 187 -13.22 11.00 -6.67
C GLY A 187 -12.36 11.09 -7.91
N LEU A 188 -11.24 10.37 -7.99
CA LEU A 188 -10.42 10.32 -9.21
C LEU A 188 -9.85 8.92 -9.48
N THR A 189 -9.41 8.72 -10.72
CA THR A 189 -8.63 7.56 -11.14
C THR A 189 -7.18 7.96 -11.34
N ILE A 190 -6.24 7.17 -10.83
CA ILE A 190 -4.81 7.27 -11.12
C ILE A 190 -4.40 5.99 -11.83
N ARG A 191 -3.81 6.10 -13.02
CA ARG A 191 -3.45 4.92 -13.82
C ARG A 191 -2.06 4.98 -14.45
N ASN A 192 -1.44 3.82 -14.54
CA ASN A 192 -0.25 3.60 -15.35
C ASN A 192 -0.58 2.65 -16.52
N THR A 193 -0.33 3.10 -17.75
CA THR A 193 -0.70 2.40 -18.99
C THR A 193 0.48 1.71 -19.68
N ALA A 194 1.60 1.48 -18.98
CA ALA A 194 2.79 0.85 -19.57
C ALA A 194 2.54 -0.57 -20.13
N GLY A 195 1.49 -1.26 -19.65
CA GLY A 195 1.13 -2.61 -20.11
C GLY A 195 1.75 -3.73 -19.26
N SER A 196 1.41 -4.99 -19.56
CA SER A 196 1.86 -6.15 -18.77
C SER A 196 3.31 -6.57 -19.05
N ASP A 197 3.85 -6.25 -20.24
CA ASP A 197 5.24 -6.54 -20.61
C ASP A 197 6.25 -5.51 -20.09
N ALA A 198 5.77 -4.40 -19.55
CA ALA A 198 6.62 -3.33 -19.03
C ALA A 198 7.25 -3.64 -17.65
N HIS A 199 6.92 -4.79 -17.06
CA HIS A 199 7.18 -5.12 -15.66
C HIS A 199 6.68 -4.01 -14.72
N GLN A 200 7.47 -3.62 -13.72
CA GLN A 200 7.06 -2.68 -12.68
C GLN A 200 6.71 -1.30 -13.25
N ALA A 201 5.46 -0.87 -13.03
CA ALA A 201 4.92 0.38 -13.53
C ALA A 201 3.85 0.93 -12.57
N VAL A 202 4.27 1.82 -11.67
CA VAL A 202 3.44 2.27 -10.55
C VAL A 202 2.40 3.30 -11.00
N ALA A 203 1.14 3.13 -10.60
CA ALA A 203 0.11 4.15 -10.78
C ALA A 203 0.20 5.19 -9.65
N PHE A 204 0.15 4.73 -8.39
CA PHE A 204 0.21 5.59 -7.23
C PHE A 204 1.25 5.11 -6.22
N ARG A 205 2.05 6.04 -5.70
CA ARG A 205 2.97 5.83 -4.59
C ARG A 205 2.66 6.79 -3.47
N SER A 206 2.52 6.28 -2.25
CA SER A 206 2.42 7.09 -1.04
C SER A 206 3.52 6.77 -0.04
N ASP A 207 4.25 7.84 0.32
CA ASP A 207 5.23 7.97 1.39
C ASP A 207 4.76 9.06 2.38
N SER A 208 3.46 9.33 2.46
CA SER A 208 2.85 10.37 3.31
C SER A 208 2.22 9.74 4.54
N ASP A 209 2.61 10.19 5.75
CA ASP A 209 1.87 9.84 6.95
C ASP A 209 0.47 10.46 6.89
N HIS A 210 -0.49 9.79 7.52
CA HIS A 210 -1.89 10.23 7.58
C HIS A 210 -2.55 10.41 6.21
N SER A 211 -2.20 9.57 5.25
CA SER A 211 -2.86 9.56 3.94
C SER A 211 -4.30 9.06 4.04
N VAL A 212 -5.29 9.84 3.56
CA VAL A 212 -6.71 9.41 3.45
C VAL A 212 -7.14 9.38 1.99
N ILE A 213 -7.34 8.19 1.45
CA ILE A 213 -7.78 7.98 0.08
C ILE A 213 -9.18 7.35 0.13
N GLU A 214 -10.18 8.02 -0.42
CA GLU A 214 -11.56 7.50 -0.44
C GLU A 214 -12.22 7.68 -1.82
N ASN A 215 -12.94 6.68 -2.32
CA ASN A 215 -13.59 6.75 -3.64
C ASN A 215 -12.60 7.04 -4.77
N CYS A 216 -11.44 6.38 -4.75
CA CYS A 216 -10.42 6.49 -5.79
C CYS A 216 -10.23 5.15 -6.51
N GLU A 217 -9.78 5.23 -7.75
CA GLU A 217 -9.46 4.06 -8.57
C GLU A 217 -7.98 4.07 -8.93
N PHE A 218 -7.32 2.93 -8.78
CA PHE A 218 -5.92 2.72 -9.15
C PHE A 218 -5.84 1.61 -10.20
N LEU A 219 -5.37 1.96 -11.40
CA LEU A 219 -5.30 1.02 -12.52
C LEU A 219 -3.86 0.84 -12.98
N GLY A 220 -3.39 -0.41 -13.02
CA GLY A 220 -2.10 -0.76 -13.58
C GLY A 220 -2.00 -2.26 -13.83
N ASN A 221 -0.76 -2.73 -13.94
CA ASN A 221 -0.43 -4.15 -14.03
C ASN A 221 0.43 -4.54 -12.84
N GLN A 222 1.73 -4.77 -13.07
CA GLN A 222 2.68 -5.06 -12.02
C GLN A 222 2.97 -3.79 -11.21
N ASP A 223 2.98 -3.92 -9.87
CA ASP A 223 3.32 -2.86 -8.93
C ASP A 223 2.37 -1.64 -8.99
N THR A 224 1.05 -1.86 -9.20
CA THR A 224 0.09 -0.75 -9.39
C THR A 224 0.06 0.27 -8.24
N LEU A 225 -0.06 -0.20 -7.00
CA LEU A 225 -0.17 0.61 -5.79
C LEU A 225 1.02 0.38 -4.87
N TYR A 226 1.90 1.37 -4.79
CA TYR A 226 3.04 1.37 -3.89
C TYR A 226 2.71 2.09 -2.58
N ALA A 227 2.15 1.36 -1.62
CA ALA A 227 1.93 1.81 -0.25
C ALA A 227 3.25 1.75 0.52
N GLN A 228 4.16 2.69 0.22
CA GLN A 228 5.59 2.58 0.48
C GLN A 228 5.94 2.59 1.98
N SER A 229 5.47 3.57 2.75
CA SER A 229 5.72 3.66 4.20
C SER A 229 4.68 4.51 4.93
N LEU A 230 4.82 4.61 6.27
CA LEU A 230 3.97 5.42 7.16
C LEU A 230 2.50 4.94 7.18
N ARG A 231 1.60 5.70 7.82
CA ARG A 231 0.19 5.29 8.02
C ARG A 231 -0.70 5.77 6.89
N GLN A 232 -1.50 4.87 6.36
CA GLN A 232 -2.36 5.15 5.21
C GLN A 232 -3.72 4.46 5.36
N PHE A 233 -4.78 5.13 4.93
CA PHE A 233 -6.13 4.62 4.93
C PHE A 233 -6.76 4.72 3.55
N TYR A 234 -7.20 3.59 3.01
CA TYR A 234 -7.87 3.47 1.72
C TYR A 234 -9.29 2.97 1.96
N LYS A 235 -10.31 3.73 1.54
CA LYS A 235 -11.72 3.41 1.79
C LYS A 235 -12.55 3.47 0.51
N ASN A 236 -13.36 2.46 0.26
CA ASN A 236 -14.22 2.41 -0.93
C ASN A 236 -13.44 2.68 -2.24
N CYS A 237 -12.22 2.16 -2.32
CA CYS A 237 -11.35 2.30 -3.49
C CYS A 237 -11.47 1.07 -4.39
N ARG A 238 -11.22 1.26 -5.68
CA ARG A 238 -11.03 0.16 -6.64
C ARG A 238 -9.55 0.07 -7.01
N ILE A 239 -8.94 -1.09 -6.84
CA ILE A 239 -7.51 -1.32 -7.13
C ILE A 239 -7.39 -2.48 -8.09
N GLN A 240 -6.80 -2.24 -9.26
CA GLN A 240 -6.64 -3.24 -10.32
C GLN A 240 -5.18 -3.46 -10.67
N GLY A 241 -4.73 -4.71 -10.70
CA GLY A 241 -3.41 -5.08 -11.20
C GLY A 241 -3.24 -6.59 -11.33
N ASN A 242 -2.00 -7.08 -11.47
CA ASN A 242 -1.72 -8.51 -11.61
C ASN A 242 -0.59 -9.03 -10.70
N VAL A 243 0.64 -8.54 -10.86
CA VAL A 243 1.80 -8.97 -10.08
C VAL A 243 2.08 -7.96 -8.98
N ASP A 244 2.11 -8.41 -7.73
CA ASP A 244 2.53 -7.58 -6.58
C ASP A 244 1.83 -6.22 -6.52
N PHE A 245 0.57 -6.16 -6.98
CA PHE A 245 -0.02 -4.88 -7.37
C PHE A 245 -0.44 -4.01 -6.19
N ILE A 246 -0.38 -4.53 -4.96
CA ILE A 246 -0.42 -3.76 -3.72
C ILE A 246 0.81 -4.14 -2.89
N PHE A 247 1.80 -3.26 -2.81
CA PHE A 247 3.09 -3.58 -2.21
C PHE A 247 3.69 -2.40 -1.44
N GLY A 248 4.74 -2.69 -0.67
CA GLY A 248 5.47 -1.70 0.13
C GLY A 248 5.57 -2.10 1.60
N ASN A 249 5.93 -1.14 2.46
CA ASN A 249 6.19 -1.35 3.89
C ASN A 249 5.50 -0.29 4.76
N SER A 250 4.30 0.12 4.36
CA SER A 250 3.44 1.02 5.14
C SER A 250 2.65 0.27 6.22
N ALA A 251 2.09 1.01 7.17
CA ALA A 251 0.97 0.55 7.97
C ALA A 251 -0.32 1.01 7.26
N SER A 252 -0.90 0.14 6.44
CA SER A 252 -2.04 0.49 5.58
C SER A 252 -3.28 -0.34 5.91
N VAL A 253 -4.42 0.34 6.01
CA VAL A 253 -5.74 -0.33 6.08
C VAL A 253 -6.55 0.00 4.83
N PHE A 254 -7.03 -1.05 4.18
CA PHE A 254 -7.96 -1.03 3.04
C PHE A 254 -9.33 -1.47 3.56
N GLN A 255 -10.32 -0.58 3.55
CA GLN A 255 -11.66 -0.86 4.04
C GLN A 255 -12.71 -0.71 2.94
N ASP A 256 -13.59 -1.69 2.81
CA ASP A 256 -14.69 -1.68 1.83
C ASP A 256 -14.17 -1.49 0.37
N CYS A 257 -12.95 -1.94 0.06
CA CYS A 257 -12.34 -1.79 -1.26
C CYS A 257 -12.66 -2.96 -2.21
N GLU A 258 -12.66 -2.68 -3.50
CA GLU A 258 -12.71 -3.70 -4.56
C GLU A 258 -11.30 -3.93 -5.12
N ILE A 259 -10.81 -5.16 -5.00
CA ILE A 259 -9.46 -5.58 -5.38
C ILE A 259 -9.59 -6.52 -6.58
N LEU A 260 -9.12 -6.07 -7.75
CA LEU A 260 -9.37 -6.72 -9.03
C LEU A 260 -8.08 -7.23 -9.69
N VAL A 261 -8.02 -8.53 -9.94
CA VAL A 261 -6.99 -9.13 -10.79
C VAL A 261 -7.29 -8.84 -12.25
N GLY A 262 -6.37 -8.16 -12.94
CA GLY A 262 -6.41 -7.94 -14.38
C GLY A 262 -5.60 -8.98 -15.16
N PRO A 263 -5.85 -9.15 -16.47
CA PRO A 263 -5.08 -10.06 -17.31
C PRO A 263 -3.64 -9.59 -17.52
N ARG A 264 -2.70 -10.53 -17.75
CA ARG A 264 -1.42 -10.22 -18.41
C ARG A 264 -1.62 -10.49 -19.90
N GLN A 265 -1.92 -9.45 -20.67
CA GLN A 265 -2.44 -9.59 -22.04
C GLN A 265 -1.49 -10.26 -23.05
N THR A 266 -0.28 -10.66 -22.65
CA THR A 266 0.77 -11.02 -23.60
C THR A 266 0.88 -12.52 -23.88
N ASN A 267 0.33 -13.37 -23.00
CA ASN A 267 0.04 -14.77 -23.35
C ASN A 267 -1.07 -15.37 -22.45
N PRO A 268 -2.35 -15.15 -22.76
CA PRO A 268 -3.47 -15.55 -21.89
C PRO A 268 -3.63 -17.07 -21.74
N GLU A 269 -2.96 -17.87 -22.56
CA GLU A 269 -2.98 -19.35 -22.49
C GLU A 269 -1.80 -19.92 -21.69
N SER A 270 -0.87 -19.08 -21.23
CA SER A 270 0.28 -19.50 -20.42
C SER A 270 -0.05 -19.53 -18.93
N SER A 271 0.68 -20.35 -18.17
CA SER A 271 0.53 -20.35 -16.71
C SER A 271 0.98 -19.00 -16.14
N GLU A 272 0.07 -18.33 -15.43
CA GLU A 272 0.32 -17.06 -14.77
C GLU A 272 0.17 -17.21 -13.26
N ASN A 273 1.16 -16.71 -12.52
CA ASN A 273 1.13 -16.59 -11.06
C ASN A 273 1.00 -15.12 -10.68
N ASN A 274 -0.16 -14.72 -10.20
CA ASN A 274 -0.44 -13.37 -9.73
C ASN A 274 -0.47 -13.34 -8.20
N ALA A 275 0.08 -12.30 -7.61
CA ALA A 275 0.03 -12.07 -6.18
C ALA A 275 -0.64 -10.72 -5.95
N VAL A 276 -1.71 -10.71 -5.16
CA VAL A 276 -2.43 -9.48 -4.81
C VAL A 276 -1.53 -8.56 -4.01
N THR A 277 -0.75 -9.12 -3.08
CA THR A 277 0.12 -8.34 -2.20
C THR A 277 1.57 -8.81 -2.18
N ALA A 278 2.47 -7.84 -1.96
CA ALA A 278 3.88 -8.08 -1.67
C ALA A 278 4.37 -7.15 -0.55
N HIS A 279 4.03 -7.46 0.70
CA HIS A 279 4.43 -6.64 1.84
C HIS A 279 5.92 -6.81 2.17
N GLY A 280 6.60 -5.70 2.41
CA GLY A 280 8.05 -5.57 2.50
C GLY A 280 8.60 -5.27 3.89
N ARG A 281 7.94 -5.72 4.97
CA ARG A 281 8.49 -5.59 6.33
C ARG A 281 9.74 -6.44 6.50
N THR A 282 10.83 -5.81 6.94
CA THR A 282 12.16 -6.42 7.05
C THR A 282 12.59 -6.69 8.47
N ASP A 283 11.92 -6.09 9.45
CA ASP A 283 12.35 -6.09 10.84
C ASP A 283 11.13 -6.33 11.75
N PRO A 284 11.24 -7.21 12.76
CA PRO A 284 10.12 -7.59 13.62
C PRO A 284 9.60 -6.43 14.47
N ALA A 285 10.42 -5.41 14.76
CA ALA A 285 10.02 -4.22 15.51
C ALA A 285 9.24 -3.21 14.66
N GLN A 286 9.12 -3.40 13.34
CA GLN A 286 8.27 -2.54 12.51
C GLN A 286 6.79 -2.87 12.73
N SER A 287 6.01 -1.84 13.07
CA SER A 287 4.55 -1.90 13.21
C SER A 287 3.81 -1.77 11.86
N THR A 288 4.43 -2.18 10.75
CA THR A 288 3.91 -2.04 9.38
C THR A 288 3.18 -3.30 8.91
N GLY A 289 2.32 -3.19 7.92
CA GLY A 289 1.49 -4.29 7.40
C GLY A 289 0.41 -3.79 6.46
N LEU A 290 -0.11 -4.70 5.64
CA LEU A 290 -1.28 -4.46 4.80
C LEU A 290 -2.50 -5.18 5.39
N VAL A 291 -3.51 -4.42 5.80
CA VAL A 291 -4.74 -4.95 6.38
C VAL A 291 -5.92 -4.67 5.45
N PHE A 292 -6.67 -5.71 5.11
CA PHE A 292 -7.87 -5.63 4.27
C PHE A 292 -9.09 -5.99 5.10
N LEU A 293 -10.03 -5.04 5.20
CA LEU A 293 -11.26 -5.15 5.99
C LEU A 293 -12.47 -5.02 5.06
N ASN A 294 -13.35 -6.03 5.05
CA ASN A 294 -14.59 -6.02 4.27
C ASN A 294 -14.37 -5.79 2.76
N CYS A 295 -13.20 -6.15 2.23
CA CYS A 295 -12.89 -5.98 0.82
C CYS A 295 -13.49 -7.11 -0.03
N VAL A 296 -13.65 -6.85 -1.33
CA VAL A 296 -13.97 -7.87 -2.33
C VAL A 296 -12.72 -8.15 -3.15
N ILE A 297 -12.35 -9.42 -3.29
CA ILE A 297 -11.24 -9.87 -4.13
C ILE A 297 -11.83 -10.66 -5.29
N ASN A 298 -11.66 -10.13 -6.51
CA ASN A 298 -12.24 -10.67 -7.73
C ASN A 298 -11.31 -10.44 -8.94
N GLY A 299 -11.70 -10.90 -10.12
CA GLY A 299 -11.07 -10.56 -11.39
C GLY A 299 -11.84 -9.46 -12.10
N THR A 300 -11.18 -8.71 -12.97
CA THR A 300 -11.87 -7.86 -13.93
C THR A 300 -12.77 -8.71 -14.84
N GLU A 301 -13.77 -8.10 -15.49
CA GLU A 301 -14.64 -8.83 -16.41
C GLU A 301 -13.82 -9.55 -17.50
N GLU A 302 -12.80 -8.88 -18.03
CA GLU A 302 -11.87 -9.45 -19.01
C GLU A 302 -11.08 -10.64 -18.44
N TYR A 303 -10.52 -10.50 -17.23
CA TYR A 303 -9.82 -11.59 -16.56
C TYR A 303 -10.72 -12.81 -16.34
N MET A 304 -11.95 -12.58 -15.89
CA MET A 304 -12.90 -13.66 -15.65
C MET A 304 -13.32 -14.40 -16.93
N ARG A 305 -13.26 -13.76 -18.10
CA ARG A 305 -13.46 -14.44 -19.39
C ARG A 305 -12.33 -15.43 -19.68
N TYR A 306 -11.06 -15.05 -19.44
CA TYR A 306 -9.91 -15.95 -19.59
C TYR A 306 -9.92 -17.07 -18.55
N TYR A 307 -10.14 -16.71 -17.27
CA TYR A 307 -10.24 -17.67 -16.17
C TYR A 307 -11.26 -18.77 -16.45
N LYS A 308 -12.46 -18.42 -16.93
CA LYS A 308 -13.51 -19.41 -17.24
C LYS A 308 -13.16 -20.33 -18.41
N LYS A 309 -12.31 -19.89 -19.33
CA LYS A 309 -11.87 -20.69 -20.48
C LYS A 309 -10.85 -21.76 -20.07
N ASN A 310 -9.92 -21.41 -19.19
CA ASN A 310 -8.87 -22.33 -18.73
C ASN A 310 -8.43 -22.03 -17.28
N PRO A 311 -9.22 -22.41 -16.24
CA PRO A 311 -8.92 -22.04 -14.86
C PRO A 311 -7.55 -22.49 -14.35
N GLU A 312 -7.04 -23.62 -14.86
CA GLU A 312 -5.83 -24.29 -14.35
C GLU A 312 -4.54 -23.50 -14.61
N VAL A 313 -4.51 -22.65 -15.64
CA VAL A 313 -3.34 -21.81 -15.96
C VAL A 313 -3.34 -20.48 -15.20
N HIS A 314 -4.44 -20.14 -14.53
CA HIS A 314 -4.63 -18.86 -13.86
C HIS A 314 -4.55 -19.01 -12.34
N LYS A 315 -3.35 -18.82 -11.79
CA LYS A 315 -3.10 -18.97 -10.35
C LYS A 315 -2.99 -17.60 -9.69
N ASN A 316 -3.87 -17.32 -8.73
CA ASN A 316 -3.85 -16.08 -7.97
C ASN A 316 -3.67 -16.36 -6.48
N TYR A 317 -2.80 -15.60 -5.86
CA TYR A 317 -2.46 -15.70 -4.46
C TYR A 317 -2.78 -14.39 -3.75
N LEU A 318 -3.22 -14.46 -2.50
CA LEU A 318 -3.45 -13.32 -1.62
C LEU A 318 -2.17 -12.50 -1.41
N GLY A 319 -1.00 -13.14 -1.47
CA GLY A 319 0.27 -12.45 -1.47
C GLY A 319 1.50 -13.35 -1.44
N ARG A 320 2.66 -12.70 -1.41
CA ARG A 320 3.99 -13.31 -1.28
C ARG A 320 4.99 -12.44 -0.53
N PRO A 321 5.94 -13.03 0.21
CA PRO A 321 6.77 -12.27 1.14
C PRO A 321 7.95 -11.61 0.46
N TRP A 322 7.76 -10.36 0.02
CA TRP A 322 8.87 -9.58 -0.55
C TRP A 322 10.06 -9.46 0.42
N LYS A 323 9.78 -9.46 1.73
CA LYS A 323 10.78 -9.40 2.80
C LYS A 323 10.45 -10.37 3.95
N GLU A 324 11.46 -10.66 4.76
CA GLU A 324 11.47 -11.73 5.77
C GLU A 324 10.33 -11.67 6.80
N TYR A 325 9.90 -10.47 7.18
CA TYR A 325 8.83 -10.28 8.17
C TYR A 325 7.53 -9.80 7.52
N SER A 326 7.31 -10.12 6.24
CA SER A 326 6.08 -9.75 5.51
C SER A 326 4.81 -10.00 6.34
N ARG A 327 3.86 -9.08 6.26
CA ARG A 327 2.69 -9.03 7.13
C ARG A 327 1.48 -8.53 6.36
N THR A 328 0.55 -9.43 6.10
CA THR A 328 -0.67 -9.16 5.32
C THR A 328 -1.85 -9.86 5.97
N ILE A 329 -2.97 -9.16 6.11
CA ILE A 329 -4.14 -9.62 6.84
C ILE A 329 -5.42 -9.38 6.02
N PHE A 330 -6.27 -10.41 5.88
CA PHE A 330 -7.60 -10.31 5.25
C PHE A 330 -8.70 -10.69 6.25
N ILE A 331 -9.60 -9.75 6.56
CA ILE A 331 -10.66 -9.90 7.56
C ILE A 331 -12.01 -9.56 6.94
N ASN A 332 -12.95 -10.51 7.05
CA ASN A 332 -14.31 -10.37 6.54
C ASN A 332 -14.37 -10.03 5.03
N CYS A 333 -13.37 -10.47 4.27
CA CYS A 333 -13.29 -10.22 2.84
C CYS A 333 -14.08 -11.28 2.05
N LYS A 334 -14.69 -10.88 0.94
CA LYS A 334 -15.32 -11.80 -0.01
C LYS A 334 -14.33 -12.16 -1.11
N MET A 335 -14.00 -13.45 -1.25
CA MET A 335 -13.01 -13.96 -2.19
C MET A 335 -13.69 -14.81 -3.27
N GLU A 336 -13.57 -14.40 -4.54
CA GLU A 336 -14.03 -15.17 -5.69
C GLU A 336 -13.15 -16.43 -5.91
N LYS A 337 -13.64 -17.39 -6.69
CA LYS A 337 -13.02 -18.71 -6.93
C LYS A 337 -11.61 -18.65 -7.51
N ILE A 338 -11.19 -17.48 -8.01
CA ILE A 338 -9.89 -17.24 -8.62
C ILE A 338 -8.70 -17.39 -7.65
N ILE A 339 -8.93 -17.35 -6.33
CA ILE A 339 -7.87 -17.54 -5.33
C ILE A 339 -7.50 -19.01 -5.23
N SER A 340 -6.22 -19.32 -5.46
CA SER A 340 -5.66 -20.66 -5.35
C SER A 340 -5.90 -21.23 -3.94
N PRO A 341 -6.16 -22.55 -3.80
CA PRO A 341 -6.40 -23.17 -2.49
C PRO A 341 -5.26 -22.95 -1.47
N ASP A 342 -4.01 -22.93 -1.95
CA ASP A 342 -2.81 -22.62 -1.16
C ASP A 342 -2.89 -21.24 -0.49
N GLY A 343 -3.63 -20.31 -1.09
CA GLY A 343 -3.86 -18.93 -0.66
C GLY A 343 -2.65 -18.02 -0.84
N TRP A 344 -1.47 -18.47 -0.44
CA TRP A 344 -0.24 -17.67 -0.40
C TRP A 344 0.89 -18.39 -1.13
N MET A 345 1.77 -17.64 -1.79
CA MET A 345 2.91 -18.22 -2.51
C MET A 345 4.25 -17.82 -1.85
N PRO A 346 5.25 -18.72 -1.84
CA PRO A 346 6.62 -18.34 -1.47
C PRO A 346 7.17 -17.26 -2.40
N TRP A 347 8.11 -16.45 -1.89
CA TRP A 347 8.85 -15.51 -2.73
C TRP A 347 9.94 -16.24 -3.53
N SER A 348 10.85 -16.91 -2.81
CA SER A 348 11.91 -17.76 -3.35
C SER A 348 12.43 -18.67 -2.25
N GLY A 349 12.35 -19.99 -2.44
CA GLY A 349 12.70 -20.97 -1.41
C GLY A 349 11.94 -20.74 -0.11
N ASP A 350 12.64 -20.86 1.03
CA ASP A 350 12.06 -20.76 2.37
C ASP A 350 12.14 -19.36 2.99
N VAL A 351 12.51 -18.34 2.22
CA VAL A 351 12.66 -16.96 2.73
C VAL A 351 11.37 -16.47 3.36
N GLY A 352 11.45 -16.09 4.64
CA GLY A 352 10.35 -15.55 5.42
C GLY A 352 9.32 -16.58 5.92
N LEU A 353 9.31 -17.83 5.44
CA LEU A 353 8.21 -18.77 5.74
C LEU A 353 8.04 -19.10 7.24
N LYS A 354 9.06 -18.85 8.07
CA LYS A 354 9.01 -19.03 9.53
C LYS A 354 8.52 -17.77 10.27
N THR A 355 8.74 -16.60 9.69
CA THR A 355 8.66 -15.28 10.33
C THR A 355 7.53 -14.40 9.80
N VAL A 356 7.01 -14.67 8.60
CA VAL A 356 5.91 -13.91 8.01
C VAL A 356 4.62 -14.11 8.79
N PHE A 357 3.75 -13.10 8.77
CA PHE A 357 2.41 -13.20 9.32
C PHE A 357 1.35 -12.95 8.25
N TYR A 358 0.80 -14.04 7.72
CA TYR A 358 -0.28 -14.04 6.75
C TYR A 358 -1.57 -14.53 7.37
N GLY A 359 -2.42 -13.58 7.72
CA GLY A 359 -3.61 -13.78 8.53
C GLY A 359 -4.91 -13.74 7.75
N GLU A 360 -5.80 -14.68 8.00
CA GLU A 360 -7.18 -14.68 7.50
C GLU A 360 -8.18 -14.78 8.66
N PHE A 361 -9.30 -14.06 8.60
CA PHE A 361 -10.40 -14.20 9.56
C PHE A 361 -11.77 -13.96 8.92
N ARG A 362 -12.66 -14.95 9.03
CA ARG A 362 -14.07 -14.87 8.57
C ARG A 362 -14.22 -14.37 7.12
N ASN A 363 -13.28 -14.71 6.25
CA ASN A 363 -13.45 -14.49 4.81
C ASN A 363 -14.57 -15.40 4.29
N SER A 364 -15.23 -14.97 3.22
CA SER A 364 -16.36 -15.69 2.61
C SER A 364 -16.22 -15.79 1.10
N GLY A 365 -17.05 -16.60 0.45
CA GLY A 365 -17.02 -16.80 -0.99
C GLY A 365 -16.23 -18.04 -1.43
N PRO A 366 -16.29 -18.39 -2.71
CA PRO A 366 -15.75 -19.66 -3.21
C PRO A 366 -14.21 -19.76 -3.18
N GLY A 367 -13.48 -18.65 -3.01
CA GLY A 367 -12.02 -18.62 -2.82
C GLY A 367 -11.55 -18.60 -1.36
N SER A 368 -12.47 -18.62 -0.39
CA SER A 368 -12.14 -18.46 1.04
C SER A 368 -11.98 -19.79 1.79
N ASP A 369 -11.96 -20.93 1.12
CA ASP A 369 -11.73 -22.23 1.78
C ASP A 369 -10.28 -22.30 2.29
N VAL A 370 -10.13 -22.43 3.61
CA VAL A 370 -8.84 -22.41 4.29
C VAL A 370 -8.24 -23.81 4.49
N SER A 371 -8.97 -24.88 4.17
CA SER A 371 -8.60 -26.27 4.46
C SER A 371 -7.31 -26.74 3.78
N LYS A 372 -6.91 -26.06 2.69
CA LYS A 372 -5.72 -26.37 1.88
C LYS A 372 -4.68 -25.24 1.90
N ARG A 373 -4.84 -24.25 2.78
CA ARG A 373 -3.87 -23.16 2.88
C ARG A 373 -2.50 -23.70 3.24
N VAL A 374 -1.47 -23.00 2.78
CA VAL A 374 -0.09 -23.29 3.18
C VAL A 374 0.05 -23.29 4.72
N PRO A 375 0.86 -24.19 5.29
CA PRO A 375 0.95 -24.38 6.74
C PRO A 375 1.58 -23.19 7.49
N TRP A 376 2.23 -22.27 6.77
CA TRP A 376 2.83 -21.05 7.32
C TRP A 376 1.87 -19.85 7.29
N SER A 377 0.63 -20.02 6.81
CA SER A 377 -0.46 -19.05 7.01
C SER A 377 -1.13 -19.23 8.39
N THR A 378 -1.94 -18.25 8.81
CA THR A 378 -2.58 -18.23 10.13
C THR A 378 -4.06 -17.89 10.02
N GLN A 379 -4.92 -18.71 10.64
CA GLN A 379 -6.30 -18.32 10.93
C GLN A 379 -6.31 -17.54 12.23
N ILE A 380 -6.64 -16.25 12.18
CA ILE A 380 -6.48 -15.34 13.32
C ILE A 380 -7.51 -15.71 14.40
N PRO A 381 -7.10 -15.96 15.66
CA PRO A 381 -8.05 -16.16 16.74
C PRO A 381 -8.90 -14.91 16.97
N SER A 382 -10.20 -15.09 17.22
CA SER A 382 -11.16 -13.98 17.29
C SER A 382 -10.78 -12.87 18.29
N GLN A 383 -10.11 -13.20 19.39
CA GLN A 383 -9.68 -12.22 20.39
C GLN A 383 -8.57 -11.29 19.90
N HIS A 384 -7.81 -11.66 18.86
CA HIS A 384 -6.70 -10.87 18.32
C HIS A 384 -7.09 -10.03 17.09
N VAL A 385 -8.27 -10.30 16.51
CA VAL A 385 -8.82 -9.53 15.40
C VAL A 385 -8.87 -8.01 15.66
N PRO A 386 -9.21 -7.50 16.86
CA PRO A 386 -9.20 -6.07 17.16
C PRO A 386 -7.86 -5.36 16.91
N THR A 387 -6.73 -6.07 16.98
CA THR A 387 -5.38 -5.52 16.73
C THR A 387 -5.29 -4.92 15.32
N TYR A 388 -6.04 -5.46 14.36
CA TYR A 388 -6.04 -5.01 12.95
C TYR A 388 -7.16 -4.01 12.62
N SER A 389 -7.88 -3.49 13.62
CA SER A 389 -8.84 -2.40 13.40
C SER A 389 -8.14 -1.10 12.99
N VAL A 390 -8.85 -0.18 12.33
CA VAL A 390 -8.32 1.13 11.95
C VAL A 390 -7.79 1.91 13.16
N GLN A 391 -8.49 1.82 14.29
CA GLN A 391 -8.12 2.49 15.54
C GLN A 391 -6.85 1.90 16.14
N ASN A 392 -6.69 0.59 16.18
CA ASN A 392 -5.51 -0.01 16.82
C ASN A 392 -4.30 -0.05 15.89
N PHE A 393 -4.50 -0.43 14.63
CA PHE A 393 -3.39 -0.66 13.69
C PHE A 393 -2.74 0.62 13.19
N ILE A 394 -3.55 1.66 12.90
CA ILE A 394 -3.06 2.94 12.37
C ILE A 394 -3.46 4.15 13.21
N GLN A 395 -4.05 3.95 14.40
CA GLN A 395 -4.50 5.05 15.27
C GLN A 395 -5.48 6.00 14.55
N GLY A 396 -6.30 5.44 13.65
CA GLY A 396 -7.08 6.22 12.69
C GLY A 396 -8.11 7.16 13.33
N ASP A 397 -8.59 6.85 14.54
CA ASP A 397 -9.47 7.71 15.33
C ASP A 397 -8.81 9.04 15.76
N GLN A 398 -7.48 9.12 15.74
CA GLN A 398 -6.72 10.31 16.14
C GLN A 398 -6.52 11.32 15.00
N TRP A 399 -6.56 10.88 13.74
CA TRP A 399 -6.15 11.70 12.59
C TRP A 399 -7.07 11.62 11.37
N ILE A 400 -7.85 10.54 11.20
CA ILE A 400 -8.82 10.47 10.11
C ILE A 400 -10.04 11.31 10.48
N PRO A 401 -10.50 12.22 9.61
CA PRO A 401 -11.71 13.00 9.85
C PRO A 401 -12.92 12.12 10.13
N LYS A 402 -13.74 12.51 11.11
CA LYS A 402 -15.02 11.86 11.37
C LYS A 402 -16.02 12.28 10.30
N SER A 403 -16.73 11.31 9.72
CA SER A 403 -17.87 11.59 8.84
C SER A 403 -18.97 12.21 9.71
N HIS A 404 -19.32 13.47 9.47
CA HIS A 404 -20.47 14.14 10.09
C HIS A 404 -21.66 14.11 9.13
#